data_AF-A0A661VC30-F1
#
_entry.id   AF-A0A661VC30-F1
#
_cell.length_a   1.000
_cell.length_b   1.000
_cell.length_c   1.000
_cell.angle_alpha   90.00
_cell.angle_beta   90.00
_cell.angle_gamma   90.00
#
_symmetry.space_group_name_H-M   'P 1'
#
loop_
_entity.id
_entity.type
_entity.pdbx_description
1 polymer ?
#
loop_
_entity_poly.entity_id
_entity_poly.type
_entity_poly.pdbx_seq_one_letter_code
_entity_poly.pdbx_strand_id
1 'polypeptide(L)'
;MRGKVAVIGVGMIKFGELFDKSLETMVQEAYLNCLNNVDKGIDPKEIKAAWFGQWSGGFIGQGAQSGQSLASFIGNRDIPVTRLENACPTGGDTFRHACLGVASGLYDVVLALGAEKMRDKPAAESLGGAGGGGGAETGNHPAWMIGQGGPAIQALHATRQIYELGHTM
;
A
#
# COMPACT_ATOMS: atom_id res chain seq x y z
N MET A 1 -12.07 -14.25 -20.49
CA MET A 1 -11.17 -14.11 -19.33
C MET A 1 -10.34 -15.38 -19.21
N ARG A 2 -9.02 -15.26 -19.01
CA ARG A 2 -8.12 -16.41 -18.79
C ARG A 2 -8.38 -17.12 -17.45
N GLY A 3 -9.05 -16.45 -16.52
CA GLY A 3 -9.73 -17.04 -15.36
C GLY A 3 -8.84 -17.52 -14.21
N LYS A 4 -7.65 -18.05 -14.50
CA LYS A 4 -6.67 -18.49 -13.50
C LYS A 4 -5.48 -17.53 -13.47
N VAL A 5 -5.05 -17.18 -12.26
CA VAL A 5 -3.88 -16.36 -11.97
C VAL A 5 -2.99 -17.16 -11.03
N ALA A 6 -1.67 -17.07 -11.22
CA ALA A 6 -0.69 -17.67 -10.32
C ALA A 6 0.26 -16.60 -9.79
N VAL A 7 0.72 -16.78 -8.55
CA VAL A 7 1.79 -15.97 -7.96
C VAL A 7 3.08 -16.76 -8.14
N ILE A 8 4.03 -16.20 -8.88
CA ILE A 8 5.31 -16.86 -9.22
C ILE A 8 6.50 -16.32 -8.42
N GLY A 9 6.30 -15.24 -7.67
CA GLY A 9 7.32 -14.62 -6.83
C GLY A 9 6.68 -13.66 -5.83
N VAL A 10 7.28 -13.55 -4.65
CA VAL A 10 6.87 -12.64 -3.58
C VAL A 10 8.10 -12.05 -2.90
N GLY A 11 8.02 -10.79 -2.49
CA GLY A 11 9.11 -10.11 -1.81
C GLY A 11 8.59 -9.12 -0.80
N MET A 12 9.31 -8.99 0.31
CA MET A 12 9.04 -7.99 1.32
C MET A 12 10.36 -7.49 1.91
N ILE A 13 10.32 -6.29 2.47
CA ILE A 13 11.39 -5.78 3.34
C ILE A 13 10.99 -6.00 4.81
N LYS A 14 11.96 -5.86 5.72
CA LYS A 14 11.66 -5.84 7.15
C LYS A 14 10.86 -4.58 7.49
N PHE A 15 9.77 -4.74 8.23
CA PHE A 15 8.96 -3.61 8.69
C PHE A 15 9.60 -3.00 9.95
N GLY A 16 9.58 -1.67 10.05
CA GLY A 16 10.13 -0.97 11.21
C GLY A 16 10.36 0.52 10.98
N GLU A 17 11.12 1.13 11.87
CA GLU A 17 11.54 2.53 11.77
C GLU A 17 12.81 2.65 10.92
N LEU A 18 12.63 2.64 9.59
CA LEU A 18 13.71 2.59 8.61
C LEU A 18 14.24 3.99 8.24
N PHE A 19 14.73 4.77 9.20
CA PHE A 19 15.13 6.17 8.99
C PHE A 19 16.23 6.37 7.94
N ASP A 20 17.06 5.36 7.74
CA ASP A 20 18.16 5.31 6.78
C ASP A 20 17.71 5.05 5.33
N LYS A 21 16.45 4.65 5.13
CA LYS A 21 15.91 4.30 3.81
C LYS A 21 14.90 5.33 3.32
N SER A 22 15.01 5.72 2.06
CA SER A 22 13.95 6.45 1.36
C SER A 22 12.83 5.50 0.91
N LEU A 23 11.68 6.07 0.53
CA LEU A 23 10.61 5.29 -0.11
C LEU A 23 11.12 4.55 -1.35
N GLU A 24 11.95 5.19 -2.17
CA GLU A 24 12.54 4.59 -3.37
C GLU A 24 13.37 3.35 -3.03
N THR A 25 14.27 3.45 -2.05
CA THR A 25 15.11 2.32 -1.63
C THR A 25 14.26 1.18 -1.07
N MET A 26 13.21 1.48 -0.30
CA MET A 26 12.28 0.48 0.21
C MET A 26 11.55 -0.26 -0.92
N VAL A 27 11.06 0.48 -1.92
CA VAL A 27 10.39 -0.08 -3.11
C VAL A 27 11.35 -0.95 -3.92
N GLN A 28 12.57 -0.46 -4.18
CA GLN A 28 13.60 -1.19 -4.91
C GLN A 28 13.98 -2.50 -4.22
N GLU A 29 14.17 -2.47 -2.90
CA GLU A 29 14.51 -3.67 -2.13
C GLU A 29 13.36 -4.69 -2.14
N ALA A 30 12.11 -4.25 -1.94
CA ALA A 30 10.95 -5.13 -2.02
C ALA A 30 10.80 -5.75 -3.42
N TYR A 31 11.01 -4.95 -4.47
CA TYR A 31 10.98 -5.38 -5.86
C TYR A 31 12.08 -6.42 -6.16
N LEU A 32 13.33 -6.14 -5.79
CA LEU A 32 14.44 -7.07 -5.98
C LEU A 32 14.25 -8.37 -5.19
N ASN A 33 13.77 -8.30 -3.94
CA ASN A 33 13.43 -9.48 -3.16
C ASN A 33 12.35 -10.33 -3.86
N CYS A 34 11.38 -9.69 -4.51
CA CYS A 34 10.33 -10.37 -5.27
C CYS A 34 10.89 -11.11 -6.50
N LEU A 35 11.71 -10.42 -7.30
CA LEU A 35 12.33 -11.01 -8.50
C LEU A 35 13.27 -12.18 -8.15
N ASN A 36 14.07 -12.01 -7.10
CA ASN A 36 15.02 -13.04 -6.65
C ASN A 36 14.35 -14.30 -6.09
N ASN A 37 13.08 -14.19 -5.67
CA ASN A 37 12.28 -15.31 -5.16
C ASN A 37 11.49 -16.05 -6.26
N VAL A 38 11.70 -15.72 -7.53
CA VAL A 38 11.14 -16.50 -8.65
C VAL A 38 12.06 -17.70 -8.91
N ASP A 39 11.56 -18.93 -8.78
CA ASP A 39 12.34 -20.19 -8.79
C ASP A 39 13.35 -20.34 -9.95
N LYS A 40 13.03 -19.81 -11.13
CA LYS A 40 13.87 -19.87 -12.35
C LYS A 40 14.39 -18.50 -12.79
N GLY A 41 14.24 -17.50 -11.93
CA GLY A 41 14.35 -16.10 -12.29
C GLY A 41 13.24 -15.65 -13.22
N ILE A 42 13.28 -14.37 -13.56
CA ILE A 42 12.39 -13.72 -14.51
C ILE A 42 13.15 -12.55 -15.15
N ASP A 43 12.95 -12.29 -16.45
CA ASP A 43 13.43 -11.03 -17.02
C ASP A 43 12.47 -9.90 -16.60
N PRO A 44 12.93 -8.83 -15.94
CA PRO A 44 12.10 -7.67 -15.62
C PRO A 44 11.29 -7.10 -16.79
N LYS A 45 11.75 -7.30 -18.03
CA LYS A 45 11.02 -6.90 -19.26
C LYS A 45 9.76 -7.73 -19.53
N GLU A 46 9.60 -8.88 -18.88
CA GLU A 46 8.39 -9.70 -18.97
C GLU A 46 7.22 -9.04 -18.26
N ILE A 47 7.47 -8.25 -17.21
CA ILE A 47 6.43 -7.47 -16.52
C ILE A 47 5.84 -6.47 -17.51
N LYS A 48 4.53 -6.54 -17.76
CA LYS A 48 3.82 -5.71 -18.75
C LYS A 48 2.96 -4.60 -18.16
N ALA A 49 2.69 -4.65 -16.86
CA ALA A 49 1.98 -3.62 -16.13
C ALA A 49 2.28 -3.71 -14.64
N ALA A 50 2.07 -2.62 -13.90
CA ALA A 50 2.17 -2.64 -12.46
C ALA A 50 1.02 -1.90 -11.77
N TRP A 51 0.71 -2.32 -10.55
CA TRP A 51 -0.16 -1.61 -9.63
C TRP A 51 0.65 -1.22 -8.40
N PHE A 52 0.58 0.07 -8.05
CA PHE A 52 1.26 0.64 -6.90
C PHE A 52 0.25 1.04 -5.83
N GLY A 53 0.28 0.36 -4.69
CA GLY A 53 -0.53 0.66 -3.53
C GLY A 53 0.21 1.58 -2.58
N GLN A 54 -0.35 2.75 -2.29
CA GLN A 54 0.17 3.59 -1.23
C GLN A 54 -0.94 4.46 -0.66
N TRP A 55 -1.18 4.39 0.64
CA TRP A 55 -2.13 5.25 1.32
C TRP A 55 -1.50 6.60 1.65
N SER A 56 -2.18 7.68 1.29
CA SER A 56 -1.92 9.06 1.71
C SER A 56 -0.54 9.66 1.40
N GLY A 57 0.43 8.88 0.92
CA GLY A 57 1.70 9.31 0.36
C GLY A 57 2.38 10.47 1.09
N GLY A 58 2.58 11.58 0.35
CA GLY A 58 3.26 12.79 0.84
C GLY A 58 2.61 13.43 2.08
N PHE A 59 1.37 13.07 2.39
CA PHE A 59 0.67 13.54 3.57
C PHE A 59 1.15 12.84 4.84
N ILE A 60 1.32 11.52 4.82
CA ILE A 60 1.79 10.74 5.99
C ILE A 60 3.31 10.63 6.08
N GLY A 61 4.04 10.90 5.00
CA GLY A 61 5.51 10.87 5.00
C GLY A 61 6.06 11.08 3.59
N GLN A 62 6.98 10.22 3.13
CA GLN A 62 7.35 10.22 1.71
C GLN A 62 6.27 9.49 0.91
N GLY A 63 5.95 10.01 -0.27
CA GLY A 63 4.96 9.38 -1.13
C GLY A 63 5.25 9.56 -2.61
N ALA A 64 4.93 8.52 -3.37
CA ALA A 64 4.73 8.64 -4.81
C ALA A 64 3.47 9.47 -5.11
N GLN A 65 3.61 10.48 -5.98
CA GLN A 65 2.46 11.26 -6.46
C GLN A 65 1.64 10.51 -7.52
N SER A 66 2.24 9.55 -8.23
CA SER A 66 1.58 8.79 -9.28
C SER A 66 2.25 7.43 -9.50
N GLY A 67 1.66 6.59 -10.36
CA GLY A 67 2.28 5.33 -10.78
C GLY A 67 3.64 5.51 -11.47
N GLN A 68 3.91 6.69 -12.06
CA GLN A 68 5.21 6.99 -12.67
C GLN A 68 6.36 6.93 -11.66
N SER A 69 6.11 7.21 -10.38
CA SER A 69 7.15 7.07 -9.35
C SER A 69 7.61 5.63 -9.24
N LEU A 70 6.69 4.65 -9.19
CA LEU A 70 7.06 3.23 -9.15
C LEU A 70 7.83 2.84 -10.41
N ALA A 71 7.36 3.23 -11.60
CA ALA A 71 8.04 2.97 -12.88
C ALA A 71 9.49 3.49 -12.87
N SER A 72 9.71 4.68 -12.30
CA SER A 72 11.05 5.23 -12.12
C SER A 72 11.87 4.48 -11.08
N PHE A 73 11.30 4.13 -9.92
CA PHE A 73 12.00 3.44 -8.84
C PHE A 73 12.51 2.06 -9.27
N ILE A 74 11.71 1.31 -10.04
CA ILE A 74 12.09 -0.04 -10.50
C ILE A 74 12.88 -0.02 -11.83
N GLY A 75 13.13 1.16 -12.40
CA GLY A 75 13.85 1.30 -13.66
C GLY A 75 13.12 0.79 -14.90
N ASN A 76 11.80 0.59 -14.83
CA ASN A 76 10.98 0.14 -15.96
C ASN A 76 9.92 1.19 -16.30
N ARG A 77 10.27 2.13 -17.19
CA ARG A 77 9.43 3.26 -17.60
C ARG A 77 8.51 2.95 -18.79
N ASP A 78 8.65 1.77 -19.38
CA ASP A 78 7.93 1.37 -20.59
C ASP A 78 6.61 0.66 -20.30
N ILE A 79 6.26 0.48 -19.02
CA ILE A 79 5.03 -0.20 -18.59
C ILE A 79 4.01 0.77 -18.00
N PRO A 80 2.71 0.57 -18.25
CA PRO A 80 1.67 1.28 -17.53
C PRO A 80 1.71 0.94 -16.04
N VAL A 81 1.61 1.97 -15.21
CA VAL A 81 1.50 1.82 -13.75
C VAL A 81 0.29 2.58 -13.23
N THR A 82 -0.60 1.87 -12.54
CA THR A 82 -1.74 2.46 -11.86
C THR A 82 -1.45 2.60 -10.37
N ARG A 83 -1.49 3.84 -9.84
CA ARG A 83 -1.52 4.09 -8.39
C ARG A 83 -2.95 3.91 -7.90
N LEU A 84 -3.11 3.23 -6.76
CA LEU A 84 -4.39 3.06 -6.12
C LEU A 84 -4.27 3.28 -4.60
N GLU A 85 -5.40 3.64 -4.02
CA GLU A 85 -5.53 4.00 -2.63
C GLU A 85 -6.94 3.68 -2.15
N ASN A 86 -7.02 2.92 -1.08
CA ASN A 86 -8.25 2.57 -0.37
C ASN A 86 -7.89 2.33 1.10
N ALA A 87 -7.43 3.37 1.82
CA ALA A 87 -7.07 3.31 3.23
C ALA A 87 -6.20 2.08 3.61
N CYS A 88 -6.44 1.46 4.77
CA CYS A 88 -5.74 0.26 5.21
C CYS A 88 -5.81 -0.94 4.22
N PRO A 89 -6.91 -1.21 3.51
CA PRO A 89 -6.96 -2.32 2.53
C PRO A 89 -6.24 -2.05 1.19
N THR A 90 -5.58 -0.91 1.00
CA THR A 90 -4.89 -0.54 -0.25
C THR A 90 -4.01 -1.66 -0.83
N GLY A 91 -3.23 -2.36 -0.01
CA GLY A 91 -2.39 -3.47 -0.48
C GLY A 91 -3.20 -4.65 -1.03
N GLY A 92 -4.34 -4.97 -0.41
CA GLY A 92 -5.26 -6.00 -0.87
C GLY A 92 -5.92 -5.63 -2.19
N ASP A 93 -6.34 -4.36 -2.35
CA ASP A 93 -6.87 -3.87 -3.62
C ASP A 93 -5.80 -3.83 -4.73
N THR A 94 -4.54 -3.54 -4.37
CA THR A 94 -3.43 -3.58 -5.33
C THR A 94 -3.27 -4.98 -5.90
N PHE A 95 -3.23 -5.98 -5.02
CA PHE A 95 -3.14 -7.37 -5.41
C PHE A 95 -4.35 -7.80 -6.26
N ARG A 96 -5.57 -7.46 -5.82
CA ARG A 96 -6.81 -7.76 -6.53
C ARG A 96 -6.79 -7.18 -7.95
N HIS A 97 -6.42 -5.91 -8.12
CA HIS A 97 -6.38 -5.26 -9.43
C HIS A 97 -5.32 -5.87 -10.35
N ALA A 98 -4.16 -6.24 -9.82
CA ALA A 98 -3.14 -6.95 -10.60
C ALA A 98 -3.65 -8.33 -11.07
N CYS A 99 -4.31 -9.09 -10.20
CA CYS A 99 -4.95 -10.35 -10.59
C CYS A 99 -6.02 -10.14 -11.66
N LEU A 100 -6.84 -9.09 -11.57
CA LEU A 100 -7.82 -8.75 -12.60
C LEU A 100 -7.14 -8.42 -13.95
N GLY A 101 -6.00 -7.72 -13.92
CA GLY A 101 -5.18 -7.46 -15.10
C GLY A 101 -4.81 -8.75 -15.84
N VAL A 102 -4.30 -9.76 -15.12
CA VAL A 102 -3.95 -11.07 -15.70
C VAL A 102 -5.19 -11.87 -16.10
N ALA A 103 -6.18 -11.96 -15.21
CA ALA A 103 -7.40 -12.75 -15.45
C ALA A 103 -8.21 -12.23 -16.65
N SER A 104 -8.16 -10.92 -16.92
CA SER A 104 -8.78 -10.32 -18.11
C SER A 104 -8.16 -10.82 -19.43
N GLY A 105 -6.88 -11.20 -19.40
CA GLY A 105 -6.07 -11.52 -20.58
C GLY A 105 -5.36 -10.32 -21.19
N LEU A 106 -5.43 -9.14 -20.56
CA LEU A 106 -4.76 -7.92 -21.03
C LEU A 106 -3.23 -7.99 -20.86
N TYR A 107 -2.76 -8.67 -19.82
CA TYR A 107 -1.34 -8.84 -19.53
C TYR A 107 -1.04 -10.29 -19.11
N ASP A 108 0.13 -10.81 -19.49
CA ASP A 108 0.58 -12.14 -19.09
C ASP A 108 1.28 -12.13 -17.72
N VAL A 109 2.12 -11.12 -17.49
CA VAL A 109 2.89 -10.94 -16.24
C VAL A 109 2.74 -9.50 -15.78
N VAL A 110 2.47 -9.32 -14.50
CA VAL A 110 2.25 -8.01 -13.87
C VAL A 110 2.92 -7.94 -12.51
N LEU A 111 3.14 -6.72 -12.01
CA LEU A 111 3.64 -6.46 -10.67
C LEU A 111 2.56 -5.84 -9.78
N ALA A 112 2.37 -6.38 -8.58
CA ALA A 112 1.64 -5.73 -7.50
C ALA A 112 2.64 -5.32 -6.42
N LEU A 113 2.74 -4.03 -6.11
CA LEU A 113 3.69 -3.54 -5.10
C LEU A 113 3.04 -2.47 -4.23
N GLY A 114 3.18 -2.58 -2.91
CA GLY A 114 2.80 -1.54 -1.96
C GLY A 114 3.96 -1.11 -1.09
N ALA A 115 4.00 0.16 -0.68
CA ALA A 115 5.06 0.69 0.18
C ALA A 115 4.64 1.96 0.93
N GLU A 116 4.93 1.99 2.24
CA GLU A 116 4.56 3.08 3.15
C GLU A 116 5.80 3.61 3.87
N LYS A 117 6.14 4.89 3.66
CA LYS A 117 7.24 5.56 4.34
C LYS A 117 6.70 6.65 5.28
N MET A 118 6.23 6.20 6.44
CA MET A 118 5.49 7.06 7.39
C MET A 118 6.37 7.78 8.41
N ARG A 119 7.56 7.24 8.71
CA ARG A 119 8.33 7.66 9.88
C ARG A 119 9.26 8.86 9.67
N ASP A 120 9.19 9.48 8.49
CA ASP A 120 9.86 10.75 8.21
C ASP A 120 9.07 11.97 8.70
N LYS A 121 7.86 11.74 9.21
CA LYS A 121 7.07 12.73 9.94
C LYS A 121 6.79 12.27 11.38
N PRO A 122 6.68 13.21 12.33
CA PRO A 122 6.20 12.89 13.68
C PRO A 122 4.85 12.17 13.64
N ALA A 123 4.59 11.25 14.58
CA ALA A 123 3.34 10.46 14.60
C ALA A 123 2.08 11.35 14.60
N ALA A 124 2.15 12.46 15.33
CA ALA A 124 1.07 13.44 15.44
C ALA A 124 0.79 14.18 14.13
N GLU A 125 1.76 14.26 13.21
CA GLU A 125 1.63 14.93 11.91
C GLU A 125 1.43 13.94 10.75
N SER A 126 1.85 12.69 10.94
CA SER A 126 1.64 11.57 10.02
C SER A 126 0.23 10.99 10.20
N LEU A 127 0.10 9.75 10.68
CA LEU A 127 -1.17 9.09 10.99
C LEU A 127 -2.14 9.93 11.84
N GLY A 128 -1.61 10.64 12.85
CA GLY A 128 -2.41 11.49 13.73
C GLY A 128 -2.98 12.70 13.00
N GLY A 129 -2.13 13.39 12.23
CA GLY A 129 -2.49 14.58 11.46
C GLY A 129 -3.38 14.24 10.27
N ALA A 130 -3.25 13.01 9.75
CA ALA A 130 -4.10 12.50 8.70
C ALA A 130 -5.52 12.10 9.14
N GLY A 131 -5.87 12.36 10.41
CA GLY A 131 -7.19 12.04 10.96
C GLY A 131 -7.50 10.54 10.91
N GLY A 132 -6.47 9.70 10.86
CA GLY A 132 -6.62 8.25 10.86
C GLY A 132 -7.47 7.64 9.75
N GLY A 133 -7.62 8.29 8.60
CA GLY A 133 -8.52 7.82 7.54
C GLY A 133 -9.98 7.70 8.01
N GLY A 134 -10.42 8.57 8.92
CA GLY A 134 -11.78 8.50 9.46
C GLY A 134 -12.43 9.87 9.73
N GLY A 135 -11.63 10.90 10.03
CA GLY A 135 -12.15 12.24 10.32
C GLY A 135 -12.99 12.82 9.19
N ALA A 136 -12.46 12.83 7.96
CA ALA A 136 -13.16 13.37 6.78
C ALA A 136 -14.29 12.46 6.26
N GLU A 137 -14.22 11.16 6.53
CA GLU A 137 -15.05 10.11 5.91
C GLU A 137 -16.37 9.90 6.67
N THR A 138 -16.38 10.25 7.96
CA THR A 138 -17.51 10.03 8.86
C THR A 138 -18.55 11.14 8.85
N GLY A 139 -18.36 12.21 8.05
CA GLY A 139 -19.31 13.33 7.96
C GLY A 139 -19.54 14.06 9.29
N ASN A 140 -18.61 13.91 10.24
CA ASN A 140 -18.79 14.43 11.59
C ASN A 140 -18.64 15.95 11.63
N HIS A 141 -19.47 16.60 12.44
CA HIS A 141 -19.45 18.05 12.63
C HIS A 141 -18.05 18.49 13.14
N PRO A 142 -17.48 19.62 12.67
CA PRO A 142 -16.07 19.99 12.89
C PRO A 142 -15.63 19.99 14.36
N ALA A 143 -16.54 20.28 15.28
CA ALA A 143 -16.28 20.22 16.73
C ALA A 143 -15.99 18.81 17.26
N TRP A 144 -16.53 17.75 16.63
CA TRP A 144 -16.27 16.35 17.00
C TRP A 144 -15.01 15.82 16.34
N MET A 145 -14.48 16.49 15.31
CA MET A 145 -13.26 16.09 14.60
C MET A 145 -11.99 16.42 15.39
N ILE A 146 -12.07 17.32 16.38
CA ILE A 146 -10.94 17.69 17.23
C ILE A 146 -10.60 16.50 18.14
N GLY A 147 -9.48 15.83 17.86
CA GLY A 147 -8.99 14.67 18.64
C GLY A 147 -9.37 13.29 18.09
N GLN A 148 -10.12 13.20 16.99
CA GLN A 148 -10.47 11.94 16.30
C GLN A 148 -9.30 11.45 15.41
N GLY A 149 -8.13 11.25 15.99
CA GLY A 149 -7.04 10.55 15.31
C GLY A 149 -7.38 9.07 15.10
N GLY A 150 -6.66 8.38 14.21
CA GLY A 150 -6.86 6.94 13.95
C GLY A 150 -6.96 6.08 15.22
N PRO A 151 -6.08 6.27 16.22
CA PRO A 151 -6.18 5.53 17.48
C PRO A 151 -7.50 5.76 18.23
N ALA A 152 -8.06 6.98 18.22
CA ALA A 152 -9.31 7.28 18.93
C ALA A 152 -10.51 6.60 18.25
N ILE A 153 -10.61 6.69 16.92
CA ILE A 153 -11.69 6.04 16.15
C ILE A 153 -11.60 4.51 16.29
N GLN A 154 -10.41 3.95 16.10
CA GLN A 154 -10.19 2.51 16.19
C GLN A 154 -10.43 2.00 17.62
N ALA A 155 -10.07 2.76 18.66
CA ALA A 155 -10.36 2.40 20.04
C ALA A 155 -11.86 2.36 20.33
N LEU A 156 -12.65 3.30 19.81
CA LEU A 156 -14.12 3.29 19.97
C LEU A 156 -14.75 2.08 19.28
N HIS A 157 -14.33 1.78 18.05
CA HIS A 157 -14.80 0.58 17.33
C HIS A 157 -14.41 -0.70 18.06
N ALA A 158 -13.15 -0.82 18.49
CA ALA A 158 -12.67 -1.97 19.24
C ALA A 158 -13.43 -2.13 20.57
N THR A 159 -13.65 -1.03 21.31
CA THR A 159 -14.42 -1.05 22.58
C THR A 159 -15.84 -1.54 22.35
N ARG A 160 -16.51 -1.07 21.29
CA ARG A 160 -17.86 -1.53 20.95
C ARG A 160 -17.87 -3.01 20.59
N GLN A 161 -16.90 -3.46 19.80
CA GLN A 161 -16.77 -4.88 19.43
C GLN A 161 -16.54 -5.76 20.67
N ILE A 162 -15.69 -5.34 21.60
CA ILE A 162 -15.43 -6.03 22.87
C ILE A 162 -16.72 -6.17 23.68
N TYR A 163 -17.51 -5.09 23.79
CA TYR A 163 -18.80 -5.09 24.49
C TYR A 163 -19.82 -6.04 23.83
N GLU A 164 -19.96 -6.02 22.50
CA GLU A 164 -20.93 -6.84 21.78
C GLU A 164 -20.59 -8.33 21.78
N LEU A 165 -19.29 -8.67 21.71
CA LEU A 165 -18.82 -10.05 21.61
C LEU A 165 -18.46 -10.67 22.97
N GLY A 166 -18.56 -9.90 24.06
CA GLY A 166 -18.24 -10.38 25.41
C GLY A 166 -16.76 -10.69 25.63
N HIS A 167 -15.86 -10.03 24.89
CA HIS A 167 -14.43 -10.13 25.13
C HIS A 167 -14.04 -9.33 26.38
N THR A 168 -13.00 -9.73 27.09
CA THR A 168 -12.44 -8.97 28.21
C THR A 168 -11.23 -8.17 27.74
N MET A 169 -11.07 -6.94 28.26
CA MET A 169 -9.84 -6.16 28.09
C MET A 169 -8.69 -6.74 28.89
#